data_AF-A0A7H4P4K4-F1
#
_entry.id   AF-A0A7H4P4K4-F1
#
_cell.length_a   1.000
_cell.length_b   1.000
_cell.length_c   1.000
_cell.angle_alpha   90.00
_cell.angle_beta   90.00
_cell.angle_gamma   90.00
#
_symmetry.space_group_name_H-M   'P 1'
#
loop_
_entity.id
_entity.type
_entity.pdbx_description
1 polymer ?
#
loop_
_entity_poly.entity_id
_entity_poly.type
_entity_poly.pdbx_seq_one_letter_code
_entity_poly.pdbx_strand_id
1 'polypeptide(L)'
;MAILSPRKTALALAVALFCAWQSPAFAHGGEAHMVPMDKTLQDFGADVQWDDYAQMFTLIKDGAYVKVKPGAKTAIVNGKTLELQVPVVMKDGKAWVSDTFINDVFQSGLDQTFQVEKRAHPLNSLSAAEISAAVAIVKAAADFKPNTRFTEISLREPDKKAVWDFALNGTPVNAPRAADVIMLDGKHVIEAVVDLQNKKVLSWTPIKDAHGMVLLDDFASVQNIINASSEFAEVLKKHGIDDPSKVITTPLTVGYFDGKDGLKQDARLLKVVSYLDVGDGNYWAHPIENLVAVVDLEQKKIIKIERGADDPGADGGPPL
;
A
#
# COMPACT_ATOMS: atom_id res chain seq x y z
N MET A 1 -30.61 30.17 76.55
CA MET A 1 -30.40 28.89 75.82
C MET A 1 -30.34 29.26 74.34
N ALA A 2 -29.18 29.08 73.70
CA ALA A 2 -28.86 29.71 72.42
C ALA A 2 -29.61 29.07 71.23
N ILE A 3 -30.16 29.92 70.37
CA ILE A 3 -30.81 29.55 69.10
C ILE A 3 -29.73 29.59 68.00
N LEU A 4 -29.42 28.44 67.40
CA LEU A 4 -28.47 28.31 66.29
C LEU A 4 -29.20 28.30 64.93
N SER A 5 -28.60 29.01 63.96
CA SER A 5 -29.18 29.43 62.67
C SER A 5 -29.45 28.31 61.65
N PRO A 6 -30.40 28.50 60.70
CA PRO A 6 -30.66 27.54 59.62
C PRO A 6 -29.68 27.63 58.42
N ARG A 7 -28.58 28.40 58.49
CA ARG A 7 -27.64 28.59 57.37
C ARG A 7 -26.49 27.57 57.26
N LYS A 8 -26.48 26.50 58.05
CA LYS A 8 -25.38 25.51 58.06
C LYS A 8 -25.70 24.13 57.48
N THR A 9 -26.92 23.90 56.96
CA THR A 9 -27.30 22.62 56.34
C THR A 9 -27.34 22.62 54.81
N ALA A 10 -27.15 23.78 54.15
CA ALA A 10 -27.17 23.87 52.69
C ALA A 10 -25.80 23.68 52.00
N LEU A 11 -24.69 23.74 52.74
CA LEU A 11 -23.34 23.68 52.14
C LEU A 11 -22.73 22.26 52.13
N ALA A 12 -23.31 21.30 52.85
CA ALA A 12 -22.81 19.92 52.88
C ALA A 12 -23.32 19.06 51.71
N LEU A 13 -24.46 19.39 51.09
CA LEU A 13 -24.96 18.67 49.91
C LEU A 13 -24.30 19.12 48.60
N ALA A 14 -23.80 20.35 48.52
CA ALA A 14 -23.18 20.86 47.29
C ALA A 14 -21.78 20.29 47.05
N VAL A 15 -21.02 19.92 48.08
CA VAL A 15 -19.68 19.34 47.93
C VAL A 15 -19.74 17.84 47.61
N ALA A 16 -20.78 17.13 48.05
CA ALA A 16 -20.98 15.72 47.73
C ALA A 16 -21.38 15.48 46.26
N LEU A 17 -21.97 16.47 45.59
CA LEU A 17 -22.37 16.39 44.17
C LEU A 17 -21.21 16.64 43.19
N PHE A 18 -20.14 17.32 43.60
CA PHE A 18 -18.97 17.56 42.74
C PHE A 18 -17.93 16.43 42.77
N CYS A 19 -17.97 15.52 43.74
CA CYS A 19 -17.05 14.37 43.82
C CYS A 19 -17.60 13.09 43.17
N ALA A 20 -18.83 13.09 42.65
CA ALA A 20 -19.45 11.92 42.01
C ALA A 20 -19.07 11.72 40.53
N TRP A 21 -18.18 12.55 39.97
CA TRP A 21 -17.90 12.58 38.52
C TRP A 21 -16.55 12.02 38.07
N GLN A 22 -15.85 11.31 38.95
CA GLN A 22 -14.70 10.49 38.54
C GLN A 22 -14.73 9.17 39.29
N SER A 23 -15.79 8.38 39.08
CA SER A 23 -15.67 6.95 39.37
C SER A 23 -14.69 6.37 38.36
N PRO A 24 -13.60 5.72 38.79
CA PRO A 24 -12.73 5.00 37.87
C PRO A 24 -13.60 3.99 37.10
N ALA A 25 -13.51 4.02 35.78
CA ALA A 25 -14.06 2.94 34.97
C ALA A 25 -13.30 1.66 35.36
N PHE A 26 -14.00 0.54 35.55
CA PHE A 26 -13.34 -0.73 35.87
C PHE A 26 -13.47 -1.68 34.69
N ALA A 27 -12.36 -2.28 34.28
CA ALA A 27 -12.31 -3.38 33.33
C ALA A 27 -11.57 -4.55 33.98
N HIS A 28 -12.12 -5.76 33.87
CA HIS A 28 -11.49 -7.00 34.40
C HIS A 28 -11.02 -6.94 35.87
N GLY A 29 -11.69 -6.16 36.73
CA GLY A 29 -11.37 -6.07 38.16
C GLY A 29 -10.30 -5.03 38.54
N GLY A 30 -9.83 -4.19 37.60
CA GLY A 30 -8.94 -3.05 37.84
C GLY A 30 -9.41 -1.77 37.14
N GLU A 31 -8.78 -0.63 37.42
CA GLU A 31 -9.08 0.63 36.73
C GLU A 31 -8.80 0.51 35.23
N ALA A 32 -9.78 0.84 34.40
CA ALA A 32 -9.69 0.77 32.96
C ALA A 32 -8.76 1.87 32.45
N HIS A 33 -7.80 1.48 31.62
CA HIS A 33 -6.95 2.42 30.94
C HIS A 33 -7.72 3.07 29.78
N MET A 34 -7.84 4.39 29.82
CA MET A 34 -8.68 5.16 28.90
C MET A 34 -7.84 5.91 27.87
N VAL A 35 -8.28 5.89 26.61
CA VAL A 35 -7.64 6.60 25.49
C VAL A 35 -8.62 7.58 24.83
N PRO A 36 -8.13 8.69 24.22
CA PRO A 36 -8.99 9.64 23.52
C PRO A 36 -9.67 8.98 22.30
N MET A 37 -10.99 8.95 22.30
CA MET A 37 -11.78 8.21 21.32
C MET A 37 -11.54 8.67 19.89
N ASP A 38 -11.62 9.97 19.62
CA ASP A 38 -11.51 10.52 18.25
C ASP A 38 -10.18 10.17 17.60
N LYS A 39 -9.07 10.40 18.33
CA LYS A 39 -7.73 10.08 17.82
C LYS A 39 -7.56 8.58 17.59
N THR A 40 -7.95 7.76 18.56
CA THR A 40 -7.81 6.31 18.48
C THR A 40 -8.63 5.71 17.33
N LEU A 41 -9.83 6.24 17.07
CA LEU A 41 -10.68 5.80 15.95
C LEU A 41 -10.20 6.33 14.60
N GLN A 42 -9.70 7.57 14.54
CA GLN A 42 -9.09 8.12 13.33
C GLN A 42 -7.82 7.35 12.93
N ASP A 43 -6.95 7.04 13.89
CA ASP A 43 -5.74 6.22 13.66
C ASP A 43 -6.12 4.79 13.21
N PHE A 44 -7.27 4.27 13.67
CA PHE A 44 -7.84 3.01 13.21
C PHE A 44 -8.53 3.12 11.83
N GLY A 45 -8.74 4.33 11.29
CA GLY A 45 -9.41 4.57 10.01
C GLY A 45 -10.93 4.46 10.06
N ALA A 46 -11.55 4.70 11.22
CA ALA A 46 -12.99 4.81 11.36
C ALA A 46 -13.45 6.27 11.29
N ASP A 47 -14.58 6.50 10.63
CA ASP A 47 -15.29 7.78 10.66
C ASP A 47 -16.01 7.94 12.00
N VAL A 48 -15.92 9.14 12.58
CA VAL A 48 -16.55 9.48 13.87
C VAL A 48 -17.49 10.66 13.66
N GLN A 49 -18.76 10.47 13.98
CA GLN A 49 -19.78 11.51 13.92
C GLN A 49 -20.44 11.67 15.28
N TRP A 50 -20.53 12.91 15.77
CA TRP A 50 -21.26 13.27 16.98
C TRP A 50 -22.57 13.97 16.62
N ASP A 51 -23.68 13.45 17.13
CA ASP A 51 -24.98 14.12 17.10
C ASP A 51 -25.26 14.69 18.49
N ASP A 52 -25.22 16.02 18.60
CA ASP A 52 -25.44 16.74 19.86
C ASP A 52 -26.90 16.64 20.34
N TYR A 53 -27.88 16.61 19.43
CA TYR A 53 -29.28 16.51 19.81
C TYR A 53 -29.60 15.12 20.38
N ALA A 54 -29.13 14.06 19.72
CA ALA A 54 -29.29 12.68 20.18
C ALA A 54 -28.33 12.31 21.31
N GLN A 55 -27.29 13.12 21.54
CA GLN A 55 -26.14 12.85 22.40
C GLN A 55 -25.50 11.50 22.05
N MET A 56 -25.28 11.24 20.75
CA MET A 56 -24.94 9.92 20.23
C MET A 56 -23.76 9.99 19.25
N PHE A 57 -22.82 9.06 19.40
CA PHE A 57 -21.80 8.81 18.40
C PHE A 57 -22.30 7.82 17.37
N THR A 58 -22.06 8.11 16.09
CA THR A 58 -22.10 7.15 15.00
C THR A 58 -20.67 6.92 14.52
N LEU A 59 -20.23 5.66 14.54
CA LEU A 59 -18.89 5.24 14.13
C LEU A 59 -19.01 4.30 12.94
N ILE A 60 -18.27 4.57 11.87
CA ILE A 60 -18.37 3.79 10.64
C ILE A 60 -16.99 3.35 10.20
N LYS A 61 -16.82 2.06 9.94
CA LYS A 61 -15.63 1.53 9.29
C LYS A 61 -16.01 0.30 8.47
N ASP A 62 -15.70 0.32 7.18
CA ASP A 62 -16.02 -0.76 6.25
C ASP A 62 -17.51 -1.17 6.36
N GLY A 63 -17.81 -2.41 6.75
CA GLY A 63 -19.17 -2.92 6.96
C GLY A 63 -19.74 -2.71 8.37
N ALA A 64 -18.94 -2.17 9.31
CA ALA A 64 -19.37 -1.92 10.67
C ALA A 64 -19.99 -0.52 10.82
N TYR A 65 -21.27 -0.49 11.17
CA TYR A 65 -22.03 0.70 11.51
C TYR A 65 -22.40 0.65 13.00
N VAL A 66 -21.78 1.52 13.80
CA VAL A 66 -21.89 1.52 15.26
C VAL A 66 -22.61 2.77 15.74
N LYS A 67 -23.56 2.61 16.67
CA LYS A 67 -24.14 3.71 17.45
C LYS A 67 -23.84 3.50 18.92
N VAL A 68 -23.26 4.51 19.57
CA VAL A 68 -22.93 4.44 21.00
C VAL A 68 -23.21 5.76 21.69
N LYS A 69 -23.86 5.69 22.86
CA LYS A 69 -24.16 6.87 23.68
C LYS A 69 -23.15 6.95 24.83
N PRO A 70 -22.59 8.12 25.15
CA PRO A 70 -21.76 8.26 26.35
C PRO A 70 -22.52 7.84 27.61
N GLY A 71 -21.82 7.12 28.50
CA GLY A 71 -22.37 6.55 29.73
C GLY A 71 -23.28 5.32 29.55
N ALA A 72 -23.65 4.95 28.32
CA ALA A 72 -24.41 3.73 28.09
C ALA A 72 -23.56 2.48 28.31
N LYS A 73 -24.16 1.46 28.93
CA LYS A 73 -23.54 0.13 29.10
C LYS A 73 -23.60 -0.71 27.82
N THR A 74 -24.29 -0.22 26.80
CA THR A 74 -24.45 -0.92 25.53
C THR A 74 -24.18 -0.01 24.34
N ALA A 75 -23.75 -0.62 23.25
CA ALA A 75 -23.70 -0.04 21.92
C ALA A 75 -24.60 -0.84 20.96
N ILE A 76 -24.88 -0.27 19.79
CA ILE A 76 -25.51 -0.98 18.69
C ILE A 76 -24.47 -1.14 17.57
N VAL A 77 -24.23 -2.36 17.11
CA VAL A 77 -23.37 -2.69 15.97
C VAL A 77 -24.23 -3.39 14.93
N ASN A 78 -24.36 -2.81 13.73
CA ASN A 78 -25.17 -3.34 12.63
C ASN A 78 -26.61 -3.73 13.07
N GLY A 79 -27.22 -2.88 13.91
CA GLY A 79 -28.59 -3.07 14.42
C GLY A 79 -28.71 -4.05 15.60
N LYS A 80 -27.61 -4.68 16.04
CA LYS A 80 -27.58 -5.61 17.17
C LYS A 80 -26.96 -4.97 18.41
N THR A 81 -27.50 -5.27 19.58
CA THR A 81 -26.97 -4.79 20.86
C THR A 81 -25.67 -5.49 21.23
N LEU A 82 -24.70 -4.71 21.70
CA LEU A 82 -23.43 -5.15 22.26
C LEU A 82 -23.31 -4.60 23.69
N GLU A 83 -23.01 -5.45 24.67
CA GLU A 83 -22.63 -5.02 26.02
C GLU A 83 -21.20 -4.46 26.01
N LEU A 84 -21.02 -3.27 26.59
CA LEU A 84 -19.73 -2.63 26.74
C LEU A 84 -19.20 -2.92 28.14
N GLN A 85 -17.96 -3.39 28.22
CA GLN A 85 -17.28 -3.55 29.51
C GLN A 85 -17.07 -2.18 30.18
N VAL A 86 -16.69 -1.19 29.38
CA VAL A 86 -16.47 0.18 29.81
C VAL A 86 -17.28 1.12 28.91
N PRO A 87 -18.25 1.87 29.46
CA PRO A 87 -18.96 2.90 28.71
C PRO A 87 -18.02 3.95 28.11
N VAL A 88 -18.44 4.55 27.01
CA VAL A 88 -17.79 5.77 26.51
C VAL A 88 -17.94 6.87 27.56
N VAL A 89 -16.84 7.54 27.93
CA VAL A 89 -16.81 8.59 28.95
C VAL A 89 -16.56 9.94 28.31
N MET A 90 -17.34 10.95 28.67
CA MET A 90 -17.04 12.34 28.31
C MET A 90 -16.20 12.98 29.41
N LYS A 91 -15.02 13.51 29.07
CA LYS A 91 -14.17 14.30 29.96
C LYS A 91 -13.70 15.56 29.24
N ASP A 92 -13.99 16.71 29.83
CA ASP A 92 -13.63 18.03 29.29
C ASP A 92 -14.11 18.24 27.84
N GLY A 93 -15.33 17.76 27.55
CA GLY A 93 -15.95 17.84 26.22
C GLY A 93 -15.39 16.85 25.19
N LYS A 94 -14.47 15.96 25.57
CA LYS A 94 -13.89 14.93 24.69
C LYS A 94 -14.35 13.54 25.11
N ALA A 95 -14.58 12.67 24.12
CA ALA A 95 -14.88 11.27 24.39
C ALA A 95 -13.63 10.46 24.65
N TRP A 96 -13.72 9.54 25.61
CA TRP A 96 -12.69 8.59 26.01
C TRP A 96 -13.29 7.19 26.02
N VAL A 97 -12.50 6.22 25.60
CA VAL A 97 -12.89 4.80 25.55
C VAL A 97 -11.83 3.94 26.19
N SER A 98 -12.18 2.71 26.55
CA SER A 98 -11.18 1.69 26.92
C SER A 98 -10.19 1.48 25.77
N ASP A 99 -8.93 1.19 26.09
CA ASP A 99 -7.95 0.77 25.08
C ASP A 99 -8.34 -0.54 24.35
N THR A 100 -9.25 -1.33 24.92
CA THR A 100 -9.86 -2.51 24.26
C THR A 100 -11.05 -2.19 23.36
N PHE A 101 -11.61 -0.97 23.42
CA PHE A 101 -12.91 -0.64 22.82
C PHE A 101 -13.00 -0.99 21.33
N ILE A 102 -11.94 -0.74 20.56
CA ILE A 102 -11.92 -1.06 19.12
C ILE A 102 -12.11 -2.57 18.91
N ASN A 103 -11.37 -3.40 19.64
CA ASN A 103 -11.48 -4.85 19.49
C ASN A 103 -12.85 -5.35 19.95
N ASP A 104 -13.28 -4.89 21.13
CA ASP A 104 -14.55 -5.29 21.73
C ASP A 104 -15.75 -4.96 20.83
N VAL A 105 -15.70 -3.82 20.11
CA VAL A 105 -16.80 -3.35 19.25
C VAL A 105 -16.67 -3.87 17.83
N PHE A 106 -15.58 -3.56 17.14
CA PHE A 106 -15.41 -3.82 15.71
C PHE A 106 -15.01 -5.27 15.41
N GLN A 107 -14.52 -6.02 16.39
CA GLN A 107 -14.20 -7.45 16.28
C GLN A 107 -15.14 -8.33 17.12
N SER A 108 -16.28 -7.78 17.57
CA SER A 108 -17.31 -8.47 18.36
C SER A 108 -17.93 -9.70 17.66
N GLY A 109 -17.78 -9.79 16.35
CA GLY A 109 -18.54 -10.71 15.50
C GLY A 109 -19.97 -10.25 15.24
N LEU A 110 -20.37 -9.02 15.61
CA LEU A 110 -21.68 -8.47 15.22
C LEU A 110 -21.66 -7.89 13.81
N ASP A 111 -20.52 -7.37 13.36
CA ASP A 111 -20.25 -7.22 11.94
C ASP A 111 -20.01 -8.59 11.32
N GLN A 112 -20.79 -8.92 10.29
CA GLN A 112 -20.79 -10.19 9.60
C GLN A 112 -20.28 -10.07 8.16
N THR A 113 -19.78 -8.89 7.78
CA THR A 113 -19.26 -8.58 6.45
C THR A 113 -18.12 -9.52 6.05
N PHE A 114 -17.23 -9.83 7.00
CA PHE A 114 -16.15 -10.79 6.83
C PHE A 114 -16.43 -12.05 7.65
N GLN A 115 -16.20 -13.21 7.03
CA GLN A 115 -16.34 -14.52 7.65
C GLN A 115 -15.04 -15.30 7.51
N VAL A 116 -14.74 -16.15 8.49
CA VAL A 116 -13.57 -17.02 8.43
C VAL A 116 -13.77 -18.07 7.34
N GLU A 117 -12.86 -18.08 6.38
CA GLU A 117 -12.77 -19.15 5.39
C GLU A 117 -12.26 -20.43 6.05
N LYS A 118 -13.12 -21.44 6.18
CA LYS A 118 -12.75 -22.73 6.82
C LYS A 118 -12.03 -23.69 5.88
N ARG A 119 -12.20 -23.51 4.58
CA ARG A 119 -11.55 -24.30 3.52
C ARG A 119 -10.99 -23.32 2.51
N ALA A 120 -9.68 -23.18 2.48
CA ALA A 120 -9.01 -22.25 1.58
C ALA A 120 -9.41 -22.52 0.13
N HIS A 121 -9.89 -21.49 -0.55
CA HIS A 121 -10.21 -21.57 -1.97
C HIS A 121 -8.92 -21.86 -2.77
N PRO A 122 -8.93 -22.80 -3.73
CA PRO A 122 -7.73 -23.21 -4.46
C PRO A 122 -7.13 -22.10 -5.33
N LEU A 123 -7.88 -21.02 -5.60
CA LEU A 123 -7.41 -19.81 -6.30
C LEU A 123 -7.04 -18.65 -5.36
N ASN A 124 -7.02 -18.84 -4.04
CA ASN A 124 -6.50 -17.81 -3.15
C ASN A 124 -5.08 -17.44 -3.59
N SER A 125 -4.80 -16.14 -3.66
CA SER A 125 -3.46 -15.64 -3.98
C SER A 125 -2.41 -16.21 -3.02
N LEU A 126 -1.14 -16.14 -3.41
CA LEU A 126 -0.06 -16.51 -2.51
C LEU A 126 -0.09 -15.63 -1.27
N SER A 127 -0.05 -16.25 -0.10
CA SER A 127 0.18 -15.56 1.16
C SER A 127 1.60 -14.98 1.22
N ALA A 128 1.84 -14.03 2.12
CA ALA A 128 3.18 -13.47 2.34
C ALA A 128 4.22 -14.56 2.68
N ALA A 129 3.82 -15.60 3.41
CA ALA A 129 4.68 -16.73 3.74
C ALA A 129 5.03 -17.58 2.51
N GLU A 130 4.07 -17.81 1.61
CA GLU A 130 4.29 -18.56 0.38
C GLU A 130 5.14 -17.78 -0.63
N ILE A 131 4.94 -16.47 -0.77
CA ILE A 131 5.82 -15.61 -1.58
C ILE A 131 7.26 -15.70 -1.05
N SER A 132 7.43 -15.57 0.28
CA SER A 132 8.76 -15.69 0.91
C SER A 132 9.38 -17.07 0.69
N ALA A 133 8.58 -18.13 0.77
CA ALA A 133 9.03 -19.49 0.52
C ALA A 133 9.44 -19.71 -0.94
N ALA A 134 8.65 -19.22 -1.91
CA ALA A 134 8.96 -19.29 -3.34
C ALA A 134 10.31 -18.64 -3.65
N VAL A 135 10.55 -17.43 -3.12
CA VAL A 135 11.81 -16.70 -3.27
C VAL A 135 12.98 -17.48 -2.65
N ALA A 136 12.78 -18.07 -1.46
CA ALA A 136 13.82 -18.87 -0.82
C ALA A 136 14.19 -20.12 -1.63
N ILE A 137 13.20 -20.80 -2.21
CA ILE A 137 13.39 -22.00 -3.05
C ILE A 137 14.22 -21.67 -4.29
N VAL A 138 13.86 -20.62 -5.04
CA VAL A 138 14.61 -20.25 -6.25
C VAL A 138 16.01 -19.71 -5.94
N LYS A 139 16.19 -18.97 -4.84
CA LYS A 139 17.51 -18.49 -4.40
C LYS A 139 18.48 -19.60 -4.00
N ALA A 140 17.96 -20.75 -3.58
CA ALA A 140 18.76 -21.92 -3.24
C ALA A 140 19.15 -22.76 -4.46
N ALA A 141 18.56 -22.50 -5.64
CA ALA A 141 18.93 -23.19 -6.87
C ALA A 141 20.33 -22.78 -7.35
N ALA A 142 21.09 -23.73 -7.89
CA ALA A 142 22.47 -23.51 -8.34
C ALA A 142 22.59 -22.47 -9.47
N ASP A 143 21.54 -22.32 -10.28
CA ASP A 143 21.52 -21.41 -11.43
C ASP A 143 21.14 -19.96 -11.07
N PHE A 144 20.66 -19.70 -9.83
CA PHE A 144 20.27 -18.36 -9.40
C PHE A 144 21.47 -17.42 -9.33
N LYS A 145 21.32 -16.19 -9.85
CA LYS A 145 22.38 -15.18 -9.84
C LYS A 145 22.08 -14.05 -8.84
N PRO A 146 23.12 -13.50 -8.17
CA PRO A 146 22.95 -12.26 -7.41
C PRO A 146 22.36 -11.16 -8.28
N ASN A 147 21.56 -10.28 -7.68
CA ASN A 147 20.83 -9.20 -8.37
C ASN A 147 19.72 -9.63 -9.34
N THR A 148 19.40 -10.92 -9.42
CA THR A 148 18.16 -11.38 -10.08
C THR A 148 16.96 -10.73 -9.40
N ARG A 149 16.11 -10.08 -10.18
CA ARG A 149 14.87 -9.43 -9.74
C ARG A 149 13.67 -10.31 -10.08
N PHE A 150 12.51 -9.99 -9.51
CA PHE A 150 11.25 -10.72 -9.73
C PHE A 150 10.26 -9.81 -10.43
N THR A 151 9.88 -10.17 -11.64
CA THR A 151 8.84 -9.46 -12.41
C THR A 151 7.45 -9.90 -11.98
N GLU A 152 7.28 -11.19 -11.65
CA GLU A 152 6.03 -11.74 -11.16
C GLU A 152 6.29 -12.92 -10.22
N ILE A 153 5.49 -13.01 -9.15
CA ILE A 153 5.40 -14.19 -8.30
C ILE A 153 3.91 -14.43 -8.05
N SER A 154 3.35 -15.46 -8.68
CA SER A 154 1.91 -15.71 -8.70
C SER A 154 1.60 -17.18 -8.44
N LEU A 155 0.35 -17.45 -8.05
CA LEU A 155 -0.12 -18.81 -7.87
C LEU A 155 -0.08 -19.53 -9.22
N ARG A 156 0.56 -20.71 -9.27
CA ARG A 156 0.36 -21.63 -10.38
C ARG A 156 -1.03 -22.22 -10.26
N GLU A 157 -1.96 -21.78 -11.09
CA GLU A 157 -3.36 -22.20 -10.98
C GLU A 157 -3.49 -23.73 -11.05
N PRO A 158 -4.29 -24.34 -10.16
CA PRO A 158 -4.61 -25.76 -10.26
C PRO A 158 -5.44 -26.06 -11.52
N ASP A 159 -5.61 -27.34 -11.83
CA ASP A 159 -6.47 -27.77 -12.93
C ASP A 159 -7.88 -27.15 -12.82
N LYS A 160 -8.35 -26.57 -13.93
CA LYS A 160 -9.63 -25.86 -14.00
C LYS A 160 -10.81 -26.71 -13.55
N LYS A 161 -10.84 -28.00 -13.92
CA LYS A 161 -11.94 -28.90 -13.52
C LYS A 161 -11.91 -29.12 -12.01
N ALA A 162 -10.75 -29.35 -11.41
CA ALA A 162 -10.61 -29.50 -9.96
C ALA A 162 -11.08 -28.25 -9.19
N VAL A 163 -10.79 -27.05 -9.71
CA VAL A 163 -11.29 -25.79 -9.12
C VAL A 163 -12.82 -25.69 -9.20
N TRP A 164 -13.43 -26.06 -10.33
CA TRP A 164 -14.89 -26.08 -10.45
C TRP A 164 -15.54 -27.12 -9.54
N ASP A 165 -14.94 -28.31 -9.42
CA ASP A 165 -15.44 -29.34 -8.51
C ASP A 165 -15.34 -28.89 -7.05
N PHE A 166 -14.29 -28.15 -6.67
CA PHE A 166 -14.21 -27.49 -5.36
C PHE A 166 -15.34 -26.48 -5.17
N ALA A 167 -15.54 -25.57 -6.12
CA ALA A 167 -16.51 -24.48 -6.00
C ALA A 167 -17.96 -24.98 -5.97
N LEU A 168 -18.29 -25.98 -6.79
CA LEU A 168 -19.67 -26.48 -6.94
C LEU A 168 -20.01 -27.61 -5.97
N ASN A 169 -19.04 -28.50 -5.69
CA ASN A 169 -19.28 -29.73 -4.94
C ASN A 169 -18.53 -29.79 -3.61
N GLY A 170 -17.66 -28.81 -3.32
CA GLY A 170 -16.81 -28.82 -2.12
C GLY A 170 -15.72 -29.88 -2.16
N THR A 171 -15.40 -30.45 -3.32
CA THR A 171 -14.37 -31.47 -3.49
C THR A 171 -12.97 -30.84 -3.29
N PRO A 172 -12.14 -31.34 -2.36
CA PRO A 172 -10.79 -30.81 -2.16
C PRO A 172 -9.90 -30.97 -3.40
N VAL A 173 -9.07 -29.97 -3.67
CA VAL A 173 -8.01 -30.04 -4.69
C VAL A 173 -6.76 -30.66 -4.05
N ASN A 174 -6.38 -31.86 -4.50
CA ASN A 174 -5.26 -32.63 -3.94
C ASN A 174 -3.89 -32.31 -4.58
N ALA A 175 -3.84 -31.37 -5.53
CA ALA A 175 -2.59 -30.94 -6.13
C ALA A 175 -1.77 -30.10 -5.13
N PRO A 176 -0.44 -30.32 -5.01
CA PRO A 176 0.42 -29.42 -4.23
C PRO A 176 0.28 -27.97 -4.73
N ARG A 177 0.23 -27.02 -3.80
CA ARG A 177 0.32 -25.60 -4.18
C ARG A 177 1.67 -25.34 -4.83
N ALA A 178 1.62 -24.70 -5.99
CA ALA A 178 2.80 -24.26 -6.72
C ALA A 178 2.72 -22.76 -7.02
N ALA A 179 3.86 -22.17 -7.35
CA ALA A 179 3.96 -20.79 -7.79
C ALA A 179 4.72 -20.69 -9.11
N ASP A 180 4.25 -19.81 -9.99
CA ASP A 180 5.01 -19.30 -11.13
C ASP A 180 5.90 -18.15 -10.61
N VAL A 181 7.19 -18.22 -10.92
CA VAL A 181 8.20 -17.24 -10.49
C VAL A 181 8.93 -16.74 -11.73
N ILE A 182 8.57 -15.55 -12.20
CA ILE A 182 9.16 -14.93 -13.38
C ILE A 182 10.25 -13.98 -12.94
N MET A 183 11.49 -14.36 -13.24
CA MET A 183 12.71 -13.68 -12.83
C MET A 183 13.34 -12.88 -13.96
N LEU A 184 14.10 -11.87 -13.59
CA LEU A 184 14.89 -11.03 -14.47
C LEU A 184 16.33 -10.97 -13.98
N ASP A 185 17.21 -11.73 -14.64
CA ASP A 185 18.66 -11.74 -14.42
C ASP A 185 19.33 -10.76 -15.40
N GLY A 186 19.67 -9.55 -14.92
CA GLY A 186 20.04 -8.42 -15.77
C GLY A 186 18.90 -8.07 -16.74
N LYS A 187 19.06 -8.42 -18.01
CA LYS A 187 18.02 -8.33 -19.06
C LYS A 187 17.33 -9.64 -19.44
N HIS A 188 17.77 -10.78 -18.91
CA HIS A 188 17.30 -12.10 -19.31
C HIS A 188 16.12 -12.57 -18.47
N VAL A 189 15.03 -12.96 -19.13
CA VAL A 189 13.83 -13.49 -18.50
C VAL A 189 13.99 -14.99 -18.24
N ILE A 190 13.58 -15.43 -17.05
CA ILE A 190 13.56 -16.84 -16.66
C ILE A 190 12.22 -17.14 -16.02
N GLU A 191 11.54 -18.17 -16.50
CA GLU A 191 10.33 -18.71 -15.88
C GLU A 191 10.68 -19.93 -15.04
N ALA A 192 10.35 -19.90 -13.75
CA ALA A 192 10.49 -21.03 -12.85
C ALA A 192 9.15 -21.42 -12.25
N VAL A 193 8.94 -22.72 -12.05
CA VAL A 193 7.81 -23.24 -11.27
C VAL A 193 8.35 -23.84 -9.99
N VAL A 194 7.77 -23.47 -8.84
CA VAL A 194 8.16 -24.01 -7.54
C VAL A 194 7.00 -24.74 -6.87
N ASP A 195 7.30 -25.87 -6.26
CA ASP A 195 6.40 -26.61 -5.38
C ASP A 195 6.59 -26.10 -3.95
N LEU A 196 5.57 -25.43 -3.42
CA LEU A 196 5.63 -24.78 -2.10
C LEU A 196 5.53 -25.80 -0.96
N GLN A 197 4.83 -26.90 -1.20
CA GLN A 197 4.65 -27.96 -0.21
C GLN A 197 5.94 -28.76 -0.03
N ASN A 198 6.54 -29.19 -1.15
CA ASN A 198 7.75 -30.01 -1.15
C ASN A 198 9.04 -29.20 -1.21
N LYS A 199 8.95 -27.86 -1.26
CA LYS A 199 10.06 -26.90 -1.22
C LYS A 199 11.13 -27.16 -2.29
N LYS A 200 10.70 -27.33 -3.54
CA LYS A 200 11.61 -27.64 -4.65
C LYS A 200 11.25 -26.89 -5.92
N VAL A 201 12.25 -26.63 -6.75
CA VAL A 201 12.06 -26.15 -8.13
C VAL A 201 11.58 -27.32 -8.99
N LEU A 202 10.47 -27.12 -9.71
CA LEU A 202 9.90 -28.09 -10.65
C LEU A 202 10.41 -27.85 -12.08
N SER A 203 10.58 -26.59 -12.46
CA SER A 203 11.17 -26.19 -13.74
C SER A 203 11.92 -24.87 -13.62
N TRP A 204 12.89 -24.69 -14.52
CA TRP A 204 13.69 -23.48 -14.67
C TRP A 204 13.95 -23.28 -16.16
N THR A 205 13.38 -22.25 -16.77
CA THR A 205 13.35 -22.10 -18.23
C THR A 205 13.73 -20.67 -18.62
N PRO A 206 14.96 -20.45 -19.12
CA PRO A 206 15.33 -19.18 -19.74
C PRO A 206 14.46 -18.93 -20.98
N ILE A 207 13.86 -17.74 -21.07
CA ILE A 207 12.99 -17.37 -22.18
C ILE A 207 13.79 -16.54 -23.18
N LYS A 208 14.06 -17.14 -24.34
CA LYS A 208 14.85 -16.50 -25.40
C LYS A 208 14.09 -15.31 -25.99
N ASP A 209 14.81 -14.22 -26.27
CA ASP A 209 14.34 -13.01 -26.97
C ASP A 209 13.23 -12.22 -26.23
N ALA A 210 12.84 -12.64 -25.02
CA ALA A 210 11.89 -11.90 -24.19
C ALA A 210 12.59 -10.77 -23.41
N HIS A 211 11.91 -9.62 -23.35
CA HIS A 211 12.31 -8.49 -22.51
C HIS A 211 11.46 -8.47 -21.24
N GLY A 212 12.11 -8.41 -20.08
CA GLY A 212 11.38 -8.24 -18.82
C GLY A 212 10.71 -6.87 -18.75
N MET A 213 9.55 -6.79 -18.10
CA MET A 213 8.85 -5.53 -17.87
C MET A 213 9.70 -4.53 -17.07
N VAL A 214 9.29 -3.26 -17.06
CA VAL A 214 9.91 -2.21 -16.25
C VAL A 214 9.68 -2.51 -14.77
N LEU A 215 10.75 -2.42 -13.97
CA LEU A 215 10.70 -2.57 -12.52
C LEU A 215 10.90 -1.22 -11.83
N LEU A 216 10.51 -1.14 -10.56
CA LEU A 216 10.56 0.12 -9.80
C LEU A 216 11.99 0.68 -9.71
N ASP A 217 13.01 -0.17 -9.58
CA ASP A 217 14.41 0.24 -9.54
C ASP A 217 14.91 0.79 -10.89
N ASP A 218 14.24 0.47 -12.00
CA ASP A 218 14.55 1.06 -13.31
C ASP A 218 14.23 2.57 -13.31
N PHE A 219 13.19 3.04 -12.58
CA PHE A 219 12.87 4.47 -12.46
C PHE A 219 14.01 5.24 -11.79
N ALA A 220 14.48 4.75 -10.63
CA ALA A 220 15.60 5.37 -9.93
C ALA A 220 16.90 5.29 -10.75
N SER A 221 17.11 4.18 -11.46
CA SER A 221 18.27 4.01 -12.34
C SER A 221 18.27 5.04 -13.47
N VAL A 222 17.13 5.22 -14.15
CA VAL A 222 16.98 6.23 -15.22
C VAL A 222 17.23 7.63 -14.69
N GLN A 223 16.63 8.02 -13.56
CA GLN A 223 16.84 9.34 -12.97
C GLN A 223 18.32 9.57 -12.65
N ASN A 224 18.99 8.59 -12.04
CA ASN A 224 20.41 8.71 -11.69
C ASN A 224 21.32 8.80 -12.92
N ILE A 225 21.02 8.04 -13.98
CA ILE A 225 21.78 8.06 -15.24
C ILE A 225 21.66 9.43 -15.91
N ILE A 226 20.45 10.00 -15.93
CA ILE A 226 20.20 11.33 -16.50
C ILE A 226 20.92 12.41 -15.68
N ASN A 227 20.79 12.38 -14.35
CA ASN A 227 21.43 13.34 -13.46
C ASN A 227 22.97 13.30 -13.54
N ALA A 228 23.55 12.12 -13.77
CA ALA A 228 25.00 11.95 -13.88
C ALA A 228 25.57 12.32 -15.26
N SER A 229 24.73 12.51 -16.27
CA SER A 229 25.18 12.79 -17.64
C SER A 229 25.52 14.26 -17.84
N SER A 230 26.81 14.57 -18.00
CA SER A 230 27.25 15.91 -18.36
C SER A 230 26.72 16.33 -19.74
N GLU A 231 26.63 15.41 -20.69
CA GLU A 231 26.08 15.67 -22.03
C GLU A 231 24.60 16.07 -21.94
N PHE A 232 23.80 15.36 -21.15
CA PHE A 232 22.38 15.71 -20.98
C PHE A 232 22.21 17.04 -20.25
N ALA A 233 23.04 17.32 -19.24
CA ALA A 233 23.05 18.62 -18.56
C ALA A 233 23.39 19.79 -19.50
N GLU A 234 24.31 19.59 -20.46
CA GLU A 234 24.60 20.59 -21.49
C GLU A 234 23.39 20.84 -22.40
N VAL A 235 22.64 19.80 -22.76
CA VAL A 235 21.39 19.95 -23.53
C VAL A 235 20.34 20.69 -22.72
N LEU A 236 20.13 20.32 -21.46
CA LEU A 236 19.18 21.00 -20.56
C LEU A 236 19.45 22.51 -20.44
N LYS A 237 20.71 22.94 -20.39
CA LYS A 237 21.06 24.37 -20.39
C LYS A 237 20.59 25.08 -21.65
N LYS A 238 20.64 24.44 -22.81
CA LYS A 238 20.10 25.01 -24.07
C LYS A 238 18.58 25.14 -24.04
N HIS A 239 17.90 24.32 -23.24
CA HIS A 239 16.47 24.44 -22.94
C HIS A 239 16.17 25.42 -21.78
N GLY A 240 17.14 26.22 -21.33
CA GLY A 240 16.95 27.22 -20.27
C GLY A 240 16.88 26.63 -18.86
N ILE A 241 17.38 25.41 -18.66
CA ILE A 241 17.37 24.70 -17.37
C ILE A 241 18.80 24.66 -16.82
N ASP A 242 19.09 25.57 -15.88
CA ASP A 242 20.40 25.70 -15.25
C ASP A 242 20.65 24.67 -14.13
N ASP A 243 19.57 24.15 -13.54
CA ASP A 243 19.60 23.21 -12.42
C ASP A 243 19.02 21.84 -12.82
N PRO A 244 19.88 20.90 -13.27
CA PRO A 244 19.45 19.55 -13.63
C PRO A 244 18.81 18.78 -12.47
N SER A 245 19.02 19.18 -11.20
CA SER A 245 18.41 18.48 -10.06
C SER A 245 16.90 18.66 -9.99
N LYS A 246 16.36 19.66 -10.69
CA LYS A 246 14.90 19.88 -10.83
C LYS A 246 14.28 19.08 -11.97
N VAL A 247 15.06 18.32 -12.73
CA VAL A 247 14.54 17.54 -13.85
C VAL A 247 14.00 16.21 -13.34
N ILE A 248 12.72 15.98 -13.56
CA ILE A 248 12.02 14.73 -13.23
C ILE A 248 11.90 13.88 -14.49
N THR A 249 12.39 12.65 -14.42
CA THR A 249 12.41 11.72 -15.55
C THR A 249 11.24 10.75 -15.50
N THR A 250 10.68 10.43 -16.66
CA THR A 250 9.68 9.38 -16.82
C THR A 250 10.19 8.33 -17.81
N PRO A 251 10.46 7.09 -17.36
CA PRO A 251 10.83 6.00 -18.24
C PRO A 251 9.63 5.50 -19.06
N LEU A 252 9.82 5.36 -20.36
CA LEU A 252 8.85 4.84 -21.31
C LEU A 252 9.45 3.66 -22.08
N THR A 253 8.66 2.62 -22.30
CA THR A 253 9.04 1.53 -23.21
C THR A 253 9.15 2.05 -24.63
N VAL A 254 10.10 1.49 -25.39
CA VAL A 254 10.44 2.01 -26.74
C VAL A 254 9.60 1.40 -27.86
N GLY A 255 8.83 0.35 -27.59
CA GLY A 255 8.11 -0.40 -28.62
C GLY A 255 9.04 -1.17 -29.54
N TYR A 256 8.57 -1.44 -30.77
CA TYR A 256 9.36 -2.12 -31.81
C TYR A 256 9.02 -1.51 -33.17
N PHE A 257 10.04 -1.00 -33.86
CA PHE A 257 9.90 -0.29 -35.14
C PHE A 257 10.69 -0.92 -36.28
N ASP A 258 11.04 -2.21 -36.17
CA ASP A 258 11.84 -2.93 -37.19
C ASP A 258 13.16 -2.20 -37.51
N GLY A 259 13.82 -1.69 -36.47
CA GLY A 259 15.09 -0.97 -36.56
C GLY A 259 15.02 0.46 -37.11
N LYS A 260 13.85 0.97 -37.52
CA LYS A 260 13.69 2.34 -38.06
C LYS A 260 13.96 3.43 -37.03
N ASP A 261 13.84 3.11 -35.75
CA ASP A 261 14.21 3.97 -34.62
C ASP A 261 15.73 3.97 -34.34
N GLY A 262 16.48 3.09 -35.01
CA GLY A 262 17.92 2.91 -34.83
C GLY A 262 18.29 2.23 -33.51
N LEU A 263 17.34 1.56 -32.84
CA LEU A 263 17.56 0.90 -31.57
C LEU A 263 17.93 -0.58 -31.76
N LYS A 264 18.88 -1.07 -30.96
CA LYS A 264 19.27 -2.48 -30.98
C LYS A 264 18.21 -3.32 -30.26
N GLN A 265 17.64 -4.28 -30.97
CA GLN A 265 16.55 -5.11 -30.45
C GLN A 265 16.92 -5.88 -29.18
N ASP A 266 18.17 -6.33 -29.04
CA ASP A 266 18.61 -7.16 -27.91
C ASP A 266 18.98 -6.35 -26.65
N ALA A 267 18.97 -5.01 -26.71
CA ALA A 267 19.33 -4.16 -25.59
C ALA A 267 18.13 -3.86 -24.67
N ARG A 268 18.36 -3.69 -23.36
CA ARG A 268 17.31 -3.35 -22.39
C ARG A 268 17.16 -1.83 -22.32
N LEU A 269 16.32 -1.29 -23.21
CA LEU A 269 16.24 0.14 -23.46
C LEU A 269 14.95 0.77 -22.92
N LEU A 270 15.08 2.01 -22.44
CA LEU A 270 13.96 2.90 -22.15
C LEU A 270 14.19 4.25 -22.80
N LYS A 271 13.13 4.82 -23.37
CA LYS A 271 13.09 6.25 -23.72
C LYS A 271 12.76 7.02 -22.45
N VAL A 272 13.33 8.22 -22.33
CA VAL A 272 13.16 9.09 -21.17
C VAL A 272 12.64 10.42 -21.65
N VAL A 273 11.41 10.72 -21.24
CA VAL A 273 10.84 12.07 -21.34
C VAL A 273 11.02 12.76 -20.00
N SER A 274 11.23 14.07 -20.04
CA SER A 274 11.64 14.83 -18.87
C SER A 274 10.72 16.03 -18.64
N TYR A 275 10.55 16.36 -17.36
CA TYR A 275 9.72 17.45 -16.89
C TYR A 275 10.50 18.30 -15.89
N LEU A 276 10.10 19.55 -15.72
CA LEU A 276 10.69 20.44 -14.71
C LEU A 276 9.85 20.47 -13.44
N ASP A 277 10.48 20.22 -12.29
CA ASP A 277 9.87 20.45 -10.98
C ASP A 277 9.96 21.94 -10.62
N VAL A 278 8.81 22.61 -10.60
CA VAL A 278 8.66 24.01 -10.21
C VAL A 278 8.15 24.19 -8.77
N GLY A 279 7.98 23.09 -8.03
CA GLY A 279 7.53 23.09 -6.63
C GLY A 279 6.01 23.18 -6.43
N ASP A 280 5.22 22.99 -7.48
CA ASP A 280 3.75 23.02 -7.43
C ASP A 280 3.11 21.64 -7.19
N GLY A 281 3.92 20.58 -7.11
CA GLY A 281 3.48 19.20 -6.95
C GLY A 281 2.98 18.54 -8.23
N ASN A 282 3.15 19.16 -9.40
CA ASN A 282 2.66 18.66 -10.68
C ASN A 282 3.66 18.91 -11.84
N TYR A 283 4.82 18.24 -11.80
CA TYR A 283 5.83 18.34 -12.85
C TYR A 283 5.28 18.03 -14.26
N TRP A 284 4.21 17.23 -14.39
CA TRP A 284 3.58 16.91 -15.68
C TRP A 284 3.15 18.14 -16.49
N ALA A 285 2.84 19.26 -15.81
CA ALA A 285 2.45 20.51 -16.47
C ALA A 285 3.63 21.28 -17.09
N HIS A 286 4.87 20.82 -16.88
CA HIS A 286 6.10 21.52 -17.26
C HIS A 286 7.00 20.62 -18.12
N PRO A 287 6.54 20.20 -19.32
CA PRO A 287 7.33 19.32 -20.18
C PRO A 287 8.58 20.02 -20.71
N ILE A 288 9.67 19.26 -20.80
CA ILE A 288 10.86 19.64 -21.57
C ILE A 288 10.69 19.06 -22.97
N GLU A 289 9.94 19.78 -23.79
CA GLU A 289 9.53 19.32 -25.13
C GLU A 289 10.71 19.08 -26.07
N ASN A 290 10.47 18.22 -27.07
CA ASN A 290 11.43 17.91 -28.14
C ASN A 290 12.79 17.36 -27.66
N LEU A 291 12.87 16.82 -26.44
CA LEU A 291 14.07 16.22 -25.87
C LEU A 291 13.77 14.81 -25.36
N VAL A 292 14.43 13.80 -25.94
CA VAL A 292 14.29 12.40 -25.50
C VAL A 292 15.66 11.77 -25.37
N ALA A 293 15.96 11.19 -24.21
CA ALA A 293 17.13 10.32 -24.04
C ALA A 293 16.72 8.86 -24.23
N VAL A 294 17.63 8.03 -24.74
CA VAL A 294 17.51 6.57 -24.73
C VAL A 294 18.55 6.03 -23.77
N VAL A 295 18.11 5.34 -22.74
CA VAL A 295 18.94 4.74 -21.69
C VAL A 295 19.05 3.24 -21.92
N ASP A 296 20.26 2.72 -21.84
CA ASP A 296 20.53 1.28 -21.69
C ASP A 296 20.69 0.95 -20.21
N LEU A 297 19.78 0.15 -19.67
CA LEU A 297 19.72 -0.19 -18.25
C LEU A 297 20.85 -1.13 -17.80
N GLU A 298 21.37 -1.96 -18.71
CA GLU A 298 22.47 -2.88 -18.38
C GLU A 298 23.81 -2.14 -18.39
N GLN A 299 24.02 -1.27 -19.39
CA GLN A 299 25.22 -0.42 -19.47
C GLN A 299 25.15 0.79 -18.53
N LYS A 300 23.98 1.09 -17.96
CA LYS A 300 23.69 2.22 -17.07
C LYS A 300 24.15 3.56 -17.64
N LYS A 301 23.80 3.82 -18.90
CA LYS A 301 24.16 5.08 -19.58
C LYS A 301 23.12 5.48 -20.63
N ILE A 302 23.16 6.75 -21.00
CA ILE A 302 22.49 7.26 -22.20
C ILE A 302 23.25 6.75 -23.42
N ILE A 303 22.53 6.19 -24.40
CA ILE A 303 23.10 5.69 -25.66
C ILE A 303 22.69 6.53 -26.88
N LYS A 304 21.67 7.38 -26.73
CA LYS A 304 21.17 8.28 -27.77
C LYS A 304 20.45 9.46 -27.10
N ILE A 305 20.63 10.66 -27.64
CA ILE A 305 19.81 11.83 -27.31
C ILE A 305 19.15 12.28 -28.62
N GLU A 306 17.84 12.20 -28.67
CA GLU A 306 17.00 12.68 -29.77
C GLU A 306 16.55 14.12 -29.45
N ARG A 307 16.71 15.01 -30.43
CA ARG A 307 16.31 16.42 -30.33
C ARG A 307 15.42 16.76 -31.52
N GLY A 308 14.30 17.42 -31.27
CA GLY A 308 13.35 17.84 -32.30
C GLY A 308 13.84 19.02 -33.14
N ALA A 309 13.16 19.30 -34.26
CA ALA A 309 13.54 20.35 -35.21
C ALA A 309 13.45 21.78 -34.61
N ASP A 310 12.58 21.98 -33.61
CA ASP A 310 12.41 23.25 -32.89
C ASP A 310 13.19 23.27 -31.55
N ASP A 311 14.17 22.37 -31.36
CA ASP A 311 15.09 22.42 -30.22
C ASP A 311 15.90 23.74 -30.29
N PRO A 312 15.81 24.62 -29.27
CA PRO A 312 16.60 25.85 -29.19
C PRO A 312 18.12 25.62 -29.29
N GLY A 313 18.57 24.38 -29.08
CA GLY A 313 19.95 23.92 -29.13
C GLY A 313 20.36 23.07 -30.33
N ALA A 314 19.47 22.81 -31.30
CA ALA A 314 19.80 22.11 -32.53
C ALA A 314 20.52 23.06 -33.50
N ASP A 315 21.80 22.81 -33.75
CA ASP A 315 22.58 23.54 -34.76
C ASP A 315 22.09 23.18 -36.17
N GLY A 316 20.92 23.70 -36.60
CA GLY A 316 20.47 23.84 -37.99
C GLY A 316 20.64 22.65 -38.95
N GLY A 317 20.79 21.43 -38.44
CA GLY A 317 21.01 20.22 -39.24
C GLY A 317 19.71 19.81 -39.93
N PRO A 318 19.77 19.31 -41.17
CA PRO A 318 18.56 19.01 -41.93
C PRO A 318 17.73 17.91 -41.23
N PRO A 319 16.40 17.98 -41.29
CA PRO A 319 15.52 16.96 -40.73
C PRO A 319 15.76 15.62 -41.44
N LEU A 320 15.82 14.53 -40.68
CA LEU A 320 15.78 13.15 -41.17
C LEU A 320 14.35 12.73 -41.51
#